data_AF-A0A165MNZ9-F1
#
_entry.id   AF-A0A165MNZ9-F1
#
_cell.length_a   1.000
_cell.length_b   1.000
_cell.length_c   1.000
_cell.angle_alpha   90.00
_cell.angle_beta   90.00
_cell.angle_gamma   90.00
#
_symmetry.space_group_name_H-M   'P 1'
#
loop_
_entity.id
_entity.type
_entity.pdbx_description
1 polymer ?
#
loop_
_entity_poly.entity_id
_entity_poly.type
_entity_poly.pdbx_seq_one_letter_code
_entity_poly.pdbx_strand_id
1 'polypeptide(L)' 'NNLRLEQTFLTVDKLSGSEWSTYRTDSHPSTIYQWERTSTVLGTSTVNISW' A
#
# COMPACT_ATOMS: atom_id res chain seq x y z
N ASN A 1 9.40 1.86 7.52
CA ASN A 1 10.77 1.66 8.07
C ASN A 1 11.72 0.99 7.09
N ASN A 2 11.28 -0.02 6.33
CA ASN A 2 12.01 -0.51 5.16
C ASN A 2 11.54 0.27 3.92
N LEU A 3 12.47 0.65 3.03
CA LEU A 3 12.18 1.38 1.78
C LEU A 3 11.49 0.52 0.73
N ARG A 4 11.54 -0.81 0.84
CA ARG A 4 10.96 -1.74 -0.14
C ARG A 4 11.43 -1.43 -1.57
N LEU A 5 12.73 -1.21 -1.73
CA LEU A 5 13.33 -0.94 -3.04
C LEU A 5 13.02 -2.09 -4.00
N GLU A 6 12.59 -1.75 -5.21
CA GLU A 6 12.10 -2.70 -6.23
C GLU A 6 10.93 -3.59 -5.78
N GLN A 7 10.23 -3.20 -4.72
CA GLN A 7 9.03 -3.85 -4.18
C GLN A 7 7.90 -2.83 -4.03
N THR A 8 6.80 -3.20 -3.36
CA THR A 8 5.63 -2.34 -3.15
C THR A 8 5.16 -2.35 -1.70
N PHE A 9 4.56 -1.25 -1.24
CA PHE A 9 3.84 -1.14 0.04
C PHE A 9 2.37 -1.55 -0.06
N LEU A 10 1.77 -1.50 -1.26
CA LEU A 10 0.38 -1.91 -1.49
C LEU A 10 0.24 -2.78 -2.73
N THR A 11 -0.69 -3.72 -2.70
CA THR A 11 -1.20 -4.37 -3.90
C THR A 11 -2.72 -4.24 -3.93
N VAL A 12 -3.25 -4.02 -5.12
CA VAL A 12 -4.65 -4.28 -5.42
C VAL A 12 -4.67 -5.58 -6.17
N ASP A 13 -5.23 -6.61 -5.57
CA ASP A 13 -5.36 -7.91 -6.20
C ASP A 13 -6.77 -8.07 -6.76
N LYS A 14 -6.86 -8.76 -7.90
CA LYS A 14 -8.12 -9.06 -8.58
C LYS A 14 -8.28 -10.56 -8.69
N LEU A 15 -9.42 -11.07 -8.21
CA LEU A 15 -9.85 -12.43 -8.43
C LEU A 15 -10.43 -12.55 -9.85
N SER A 16 -9.89 -13.48 -10.63
CA SER A 16 -10.43 -13.86 -11.93
C SER A 16 -10.68 -15.36 -11.94
N GLY A 17 -11.94 -15.77 -11.94
CA GLY A 17 -12.31 -17.18 -11.71
C GLY A 17 -11.92 -17.60 -10.28
N SER A 18 -10.96 -18.52 -10.16
CA SER A 18 -10.43 -19.03 -8.89
C SER A 18 -9.02 -18.52 -8.56
N GLU A 19 -8.43 -17.65 -9.38
CA GLU A 19 -7.06 -17.18 -9.20
C GLU A 19 -6.98 -15.69 -8.87
N TRP A 20 -6.22 -15.35 -7.83
CA TRP A 20 -5.88 -13.98 -7.48
C TRP A 20 -4.61 -13.56 -8.21
N SER A 21 -4.63 -12.37 -8.80
CA SER A 21 -3.46 -11.77 -9.45
C SER A 21 -3.34 -10.30 -9.08
N THR A 22 -2.10 -9.81 -8.98
CA THR A 22 -1.86 -8.38 -8.72
C THR A 22 -2.27 -7.56 -9.93
N TYR A 23 -3.21 -6.66 -9.70
CA TYR A 23 -3.75 -5.75 -10.71
C TYR A 23 -3.04 -4.40 -10.66
N ARG A 24 -2.73 -3.86 -9.47
CA ARG A 24 -2.00 -2.60 -9.28
C ARG A 24 -1.08 -2.64 -8.07
N THR A 25 -0.06 -1.81 -8.10
CA THR A 25 0.90 -1.55 -7.00
C THR A 25 0.99 -0.06 -6.73
N ASP A 26 1.73 0.36 -5.70
CA ASP A 26 1.93 1.79 -5.37
C ASP A 26 2.60 2.63 -6.47
N SER A 27 3.23 1.98 -7.46
CA SER A 27 3.77 2.62 -8.66
C SER A 27 2.70 3.05 -9.68
N HIS A 28 1.46 2.56 -9.57
CA HIS A 28 0.40 2.86 -10.52
C HIS A 28 -0.19 4.27 -10.26
N PRO A 29 -0.42 5.13 -11.27
CA PRO A 29 -0.88 6.51 -11.07
C PRO A 29 -2.27 6.66 -10.44
N SER A 30 -3.03 5.58 -10.34
CA SER A 30 -4.35 5.58 -9.70
C SER A 30 -4.32 5.15 -8.24
N THR A 31 -3.16 4.78 -7.70
CA THR A 31 -3.04 4.33 -6.33
C THR A 31 -2.24 5.33 -5.53
N ILE A 32 -2.64 5.59 -4.30
CA ILE A 32 -1.95 6.50 -3.38
C ILE A 32 -1.70 5.75 -2.08
N TYR A 33 -0.43 5.70 -1.67
CA TYR A 33 0.00 5.30 -0.34
C TYR A 33 0.30 6.56 0.48
N GLN A 34 -0.45 6.80 1.55
CA GLN A 34 -0.19 7.91 2.46
C GLN A 34 0.08 7.38 3.86
N TRP A 35 1.23 7.75 4.41
CA TRP A 35 1.57 7.46 5.80
C TRP A 35 1.43 8.72 6.66
N GLU A 36 0.79 8.58 7.81
CA GLU A 36 0.57 9.68 8.76
C GLU A 36 0.95 9.26 10.19
N ARG A 37 1.82 10.05 10.82
CA ARG A 37 2.16 9.90 12.24
C ARG A 37 0.98 10.37 13.10
N THR A 38 0.36 9.47 13.87
CA THR A 38 -0.79 9.81 14.74
C THR A 38 -0.40 10.10 16.19
N SER A 39 0.72 9.55 16.68
CA SER A 39 1.30 9.93 17.97
C SER A 39 2.82 9.84 17.93
N THR A 40 3.50 10.94 18.27
CA THR A 40 4.97 10.97 18.37
C THR A 40 5.47 10.32 19.65
N VAL A 41 4.78 10.54 20.78
CA VAL A 41 5.16 9.98 22.09
C VAL A 41 4.92 8.47 22.15
N LEU A 42 3.79 8.00 21.61
CA LEU A 42 3.46 6.57 21.62
C LEU A 42 3.98 5.83 20.38
N GLY A 43 4.47 6.55 19.37
CA GLY A 43 5.02 5.97 18.15
C GLY A 43 4.00 5.33 17.22
N THR A 44 2.71 5.66 17.33
CA THR A 44 1.65 5.13 16.45
C THR A 44 1.55 5.91 15.14
N SER A 45 1.10 5.24 14.08
CA SER A 45 0.88 5.84 12.76
C SER A 45 -0.22 5.10 12.02
N THR A 46 -0.84 5.77 11.06
CA THR A 46 -1.87 5.22 10.17
C THR A 46 -1.36 5.23 8.74
N VAL A 47 -1.75 4.21 7.97
CA VAL A 47 -1.57 4.16 6.52
C VAL A 47 -2.95 4.27 5.88
N ASN A 48 -3.12 5.26 5.01
CA ASN A 48 -4.31 5.46 4.20
C ASN A 48 -3.99 5.06 2.75
N ILE A 49 -4.80 4.18 2.18
CA ILE A 49 -4.67 3.71 0.79
C ILE A 49 -5.88 4.21 0.00
N SER A 50 -5.63 4.76 -1.19
CA SER A 50 -6.67 5.08 -2.17
C SER A 50 -6.34 4.38 -3.50
N TRP A 51 -7.37 3.84 -4.16
CA TRP A 51 -7.28 3.17 -5.46
C TRP A 51 -8.52 3.49 -6.30
#